data_AF-J2KWD5-F1
#
_entry.id   AF-J2KWD5-F1
#
_cell.length_a   1.000
_cell.length_b   1.000
_cell.length_c   1.000
_cell.angle_alpha   90.00
_cell.angle_beta   90.00
_cell.angle_gamma   90.00
#
_symmetry.space_group_name_H-M   'P 1'
#
loop_
_entity.id
_entity.type
_entity.pdbx_description
1 polymer ?
#
loop_
_entity_poly.entity_id
_entity_poly.type
_entity_poly.pdbx_seq_one_letter_code
_entity_poly.pdbx_strand_id
1 'polypeptide(L)' 'MTKTIIFSAPQGWGKTRNKAKLRAEFGCKQVIDGWSLDDPIQKNGLHLTNVPPGQFRNNKPELYTLVSRGWPS' A
#
# COMPACT_ATOMS: atom_id res chain seq x y z
N MET A 1 -1.57 16.48 -7.66
CA MET A 1 -1.58 16.20 -6.21
C MET A 1 -0.96 14.83 -5.97
N THR A 2 -0.11 14.68 -4.96
CA THR A 2 0.56 13.42 -4.64
C THR A 2 -0.26 12.67 -3.59
N LYS A 3 -0.47 11.36 -3.77
CA LYS A 3 -1.34 10.53 -2.91
C LYS A 3 -0.50 9.67 -1.97
N THR A 4 -1.05 9.36 -0.80
CA THR A 4 -0.53 8.31 0.08
C THR A 4 -1.33 7.05 -0.16
N ILE A 5 -0.67 5.95 -0.53
CA ILE A 5 -1.30 4.68 -0.84
C ILE A 5 -0.82 3.61 0.11
N ILE A 6 -1.74 2.78 0.57
CA ILE A 6 -1.41 1.48 1.14
C ILE A 6 -1.84 0.43 0.11
N PHE A 7 -0.88 -0.30 -0.43
CA PHE A 7 -1.10 -1.35 -1.41
C PHE A 7 -1.02 -2.72 -0.71
N SER A 8 -2.18 -3.32 -0.51
CA SER A 8 -2.35 -4.63 0.10
C SER A 8 -2.47 -5.70 -0.99
N ALA A 9 -1.60 -6.69 -0.94
CA ALA A 9 -1.71 -7.92 -1.75
C ALA A 9 -1.05 -9.10 -1.01
N PRO A 10 -1.34 -10.36 -1.36
CA PRO A 10 -0.70 -11.51 -0.73
C PRO A 10 0.84 -11.51 -0.83
N GLN A 11 1.49 -12.27 0.05
CA GLN A 11 2.91 -12.60 -0.11
C GLN A 11 3.12 -13.34 -1.44
N GLY A 12 4.24 -13.10 -2.11
CA GLY A 12 4.53 -13.72 -3.42
C GLY A 12 3.85 -13.06 -4.63
N TRP A 13 2.93 -12.10 -4.45
CA TRP A 13 2.25 -11.39 -5.55
C TRP A 13 3.17 -10.47 -6.40
N GLY A 14 4.46 -10.36 -6.04
CA GLY A 14 5.43 -9.56 -6.79
C GLY A 14 5.38 -8.06 -6.50
N LYS A 15 4.85 -7.63 -5.34
CA LYS A 15 4.83 -6.21 -4.92
C LYS A 15 6.22 -5.56 -4.97
N THR A 16 7.19 -6.16 -4.29
CA THR A 16 8.59 -5.67 -4.23
C THR A 16 9.24 -5.64 -5.60
N ARG A 17 9.03 -6.67 -6.43
CA ARG A 17 9.53 -6.72 -7.82
C ARG A 17 8.94 -5.59 -8.68
N ASN A 18 7.67 -5.26 -8.49
CA ASN A 18 6.94 -4.27 -9.30
C ASN A 18 6.88 -2.87 -8.65
N LYS A 19 7.60 -2.61 -7.56
CA LYS A 19 7.44 -1.39 -6.75
C LYS A 19 7.63 -0.09 -7.53
N ALA A 20 8.55 -0.05 -8.49
CA ALA A 20 8.78 1.12 -9.34
C ALA A 20 7.57 1.40 -10.26
N LYS A 21 7.00 0.35 -10.86
CA LYS A 21 5.80 0.44 -11.70
C LYS A 21 4.58 0.86 -10.88
N LEU A 22 4.37 0.25 -9.72
CA LEU A 22 3.28 0.61 -8.81
C LEU A 22 3.42 2.05 -8.32
N ARG A 23 4.63 2.50 -7.99
CA ARG A 23 4.88 3.90 -7.58
C ARG A 23 4.48 4.88 -8.68
N ALA A 24 4.86 4.60 -9.92
CA ALA A 24 4.49 5.41 -11.08
C ALA A 24 2.98 5.39 -11.35
N GLU A 25 2.37 4.19 -11.32
CA GLU A 25 0.92 3.99 -11.50
C GLU A 25 0.09 4.83 -10.52
N PHE A 26 0.50 4.88 -9.25
CA PHE A 26 -0.21 5.62 -8.22
C PHE A 26 0.30 7.05 -7.97
N GLY A 27 1.32 7.50 -8.70
CA GLY A 27 1.88 8.85 -8.56
C GLY A 27 2.45 9.14 -7.16
N CYS A 28 3.01 8.13 -6.48
CA CYS A 28 3.65 8.29 -5.17
C CYS A 28 5.11 8.76 -5.32
N LYS A 29 5.65 9.47 -4.33
CA LYS A 29 7.04 9.97 -4.36
C LYS A 29 8.04 8.90 -3.92
N GLN A 30 7.66 8.08 -2.96
CA GLN A 30 8.52 7.08 -2.34
C GLN A 30 7.80 5.73 -2.17
N VAL A 31 8.58 4.68 -1.96
CA VAL A 31 8.08 3.33 -1.65
C VAL A 31 8.53 2.96 -0.24
N ILE A 32 7.59 2.46 0.56
CA ILE A 32 7.83 1.87 1.86
C ILE A 32 7.53 0.38 1.70
N ASP A 33 8.57 -0.42 1.54
CA ASP A 33 8.45 -1.87 1.32
C ASP A 33 8.39 -2.59 2.68
N GLY A 34 7.57 -3.63 2.79
CA GLY A 34 7.40 -4.39 4.03
C GLY A 34 6.64 -3.65 5.14
N TRP A 35 5.76 -2.70 4.80
CA TRP A 35 4.97 -1.94 5.77
C TRP A 35 3.94 -2.82 6.50
N SER A 36 3.77 -2.60 7.80
CA SER A 36 2.80 -3.26 8.68
C SER A 36 1.89 -2.23 9.39
N LEU A 37 0.84 -2.69 10.08
CA LEU A 37 -0.14 -1.80 10.73
C LEU A 37 0.44 -0.95 11.86
N ASP A 38 1.55 -1.39 12.47
CA ASP A 38 2.22 -0.68 13.55
C ASP A 38 3.22 0.36 13.03
N ASP A 39 3.55 0.32 11.74
CA ASP A 39 4.47 1.26 11.12
C ASP A 39 3.77 2.60 10.80
N PRO A 40 4.48 3.74 10.94
CA PRO A 40 3.91 5.03 10.63
C PRO A 40 3.57 5.17 9.14
N ILE A 41 2.46 5.82 8.85
CA ILE A 41 2.07 6.17 7.48
C ILE A 41 2.87 7.38 7.02
N GLN A 42 3.64 7.22 5.96
CA GLN A 42 4.45 8.29 5.39
C GLN A 42 3.71 9.02 4.26
N LYS A 43 3.55 10.34 4.39
CA LYS A 43 2.87 11.17 3.40
C LYS A 43 3.49 10.97 2.00
N ASN A 44 2.64 10.89 0.98
CA ASN A 44 3.03 10.69 -0.42
C ASN A 44 3.74 9.36 -0.71
N GLY A 45 3.67 8.42 0.22
CA GLY A 45 4.30 7.10 0.13
C GLY A 45 3.38 6.04 -0.47
N LEU A 46 3.99 5.10 -1.20
CA LEU A 46 3.41 3.82 -1.56
C LEU A 46 3.87 2.77 -0.54
N HIS A 47 2.99 2.38 0.36
CA HIS A 47 3.27 1.37 1.39
C HIS A 47 2.87 0.00 0.85
N LEU A 48 3.83 -0.91 0.73
CA LEU A 48 3.60 -2.26 0.25
C LEU A 48 3.42 -3.19 1.44
N THR A 49 2.30 -3.89 1.51
CA THR A 49 1.98 -4.75 2.63
C THR A 49 1.35 -6.08 2.20
N ASN A 50 1.51 -7.09 3.04
CA ASN A 50 0.80 -8.36 3.00
C ASN A 50 -0.31 -8.43 4.07
N VAL A 51 -0.65 -7.32 4.71
CA VAL A 51 -1.80 -7.26 5.62
C VAL A 51 -3.09 -7.35 4.81
N PRO A 52 -4.02 -8.28 5.11
CA PRO A 52 -5.31 -8.39 4.41
C PRO A 52 -6.18 -7.13 4.57
N PRO A 53 -6.97 -6.74 3.55
CA PRO A 53 -7.80 -5.53 3.59
C PRO A 53 -8.81 -5.52 4.75
N GLY A 54 -9.30 -6.68 5.18
CA GLY A 54 -10.23 -6.80 6.32
C GLY A 54 -9.63 -6.45 7.69
N GLN A 55 -8.30 -6.33 7.80
CA GLN A 55 -7.64 -5.90 9.03
C GLN A 55 -7.59 -4.37 9.17
N PHE A 56 -7.87 -3.62 8.10
CA PHE A 56 -7.97 -2.15 8.12
C PHE A 56 -9.33 -1.72 8.67
N ARG A 57 -9.60 -2.03 9.94
CA ARG A 57 -10.89 -1.76 10.62
C ARG A 57 -11.18 -0.26 10.81
N ASN A 58 -10.14 0.57 10.82
CA ASN A 58 -10.20 2.03 10.96
C ASN A 58 -9.58 2.70 9.73
N ASN A 59 -10.16 2.45 8.55
CA ASN A 59 -9.71 3.11 7.34
C ASN A 59 -9.78 4.64 7.56
N LYS A 60 -8.65 5.32 7.41
CA LYS A 60 -8.53 6.78 7.54
C LYS A 60 -8.38 7.37 6.15
N PRO A 61 -9.48 7.51 5.37
CA PRO A 61 -9.44 7.96 3.98
C PRO A 61 -8.82 9.35 3.81
N GLU A 62 -8.81 10.16 4.87
CA GLU A 62 -8.13 11.44 4.94
C GLU A 62 -6.60 11.33 4.95
N LEU A 63 -6.05 10.19 5.39
CA LEU A 63 -4.61 9.95 5.48
C LEU A 63 -4.07 9.15 4.30
N TYR A 64 -4.83 8.19 3.79
CA TYR A 64 -4.40 7.30 2.70
C TYR A 64 -5.56 6.71 1.91
N THR A 65 -5.25 6.18 0.73
CA THR A 65 -6.14 5.30 -0.03
C THR A 65 -5.66 3.85 0.09
N LEU A 66 -6.55 2.97 0.53
CA LEU A 66 -6.30 1.52 0.52
C LEU A 66 -6.57 0.97 -0.88
N VAL A 67 -5.58 0.28 -1.46
CA VAL A 67 -5.72 -0.45 -2.71
C VAL A 67 -5.44 -1.92 -2.43
N SER A 68 -6.41 -2.77 -2.74
CA SER A 68 -6.34 -4.22 -2.50
C SER A 68 -6.33 -4.97 -3.83
N ARG A 69 -5.37 -5.88 -4.05
CA ARG A 69 -5.28 -6.72 -5.26
C ARG A 69 -4.86 -8.15 -4.92
N GLY A 70 -5.40 -9.11 -5.66
CA GLY A 70 -4.94 -10.50 -5.65
C GLY A 70 -5.31 -11.32 -4.42
N TRP A 71 -6.07 -10.78 -3.47
CA TRP A 71 -6.65 -11.56 -2.38
C TRP A 71 -7.76 -12.47 -2.93
N PRO A 72 -7.93 -13.70 -2.39
CA PRO A 72 -9.07 -14.54 -2.73
C PRO A 72 -10.36 -13.84 -2.30
N SER A 73 -11.36 -13.89 -3.18
CA SER A 73 -12.71 -13.35 -2.96
C SER A 73 -13.44 -14.05 -1.82
#